data_AF-A0A8J4PTX4-F1
#
_entry.id   AF-A0A8J4PTX4-F1
#
_cell.length_a   1.000
_cell.length_b   1.000
_cell.length_c   1.000
_cell.angle_alpha   90.00
_cell.angle_beta   90.00
_cell.angle_gamma   90.00
#
_symmetry.space_group_name_H-M   'P 1'
#
loop_
_entity.id
_entity.type
_entity.pdbx_description
1 polymer ?
#
loop_
_entity_poly.entity_id
_entity_poly.type
_entity_poly.pdbx_seq_one_letter_code
_entity_poly.pdbx_strand_id
1 'polypeptide(L)'
;MKSSMEVMNKFGQMIDVSSVTLRTGYLAGKPIKTPCVNVCRMDNNSGLCLGCARDKSEIGFWSSMTEKERDDVIADLPNRKKYIVITEENKFDKSVKK
;
A
#
# COMPACT_ATOMS: atom_id res chain seq x y z
N MET A 1 -24.12 -4.66 -1.02
CA MET A 1 -23.27 -4.71 -2.23
C MET A 1 -21.94 -4.06 -1.88
N LYS A 2 -20.97 -4.84 -1.36
CA LYS A 2 -19.64 -4.28 -1.04
C LYS A 2 -18.92 -4.09 -2.37
N SER A 3 -18.62 -2.85 -2.73
CA SER A 3 -17.72 -2.54 -3.83
C SER A 3 -16.44 -3.35 -3.59
N SER A 4 -16.09 -4.28 -4.47
CA SER A 4 -14.94 -5.16 -4.26
C SER A 4 -13.66 -4.32 -4.31
N MET A 5 -13.11 -4.03 -3.12
CA MET A 5 -11.82 -3.36 -2.97
C MET A 5 -10.68 -4.37 -3.15
N GLU A 6 -10.71 -5.09 -4.27
CA GLU A 6 -9.70 -6.10 -4.61
C GLU A 6 -8.81 -5.60 -5.73
N VAL A 7 -7.50 -5.78 -5.55
CA VAL A 7 -6.48 -5.30 -6.47
C VAL A 7 -5.50 -6.44 -6.74
N MET A 8 -5.23 -6.72 -8.02
CA MET A 8 -4.29 -7.78 -8.39
C MET A 8 -2.84 -7.34 -8.15
N ASN A 9 -2.05 -8.12 -7.43
CA ASN A 9 -0.62 -7.81 -7.28
C ASN A 9 0.21 -8.34 -8.48
N LYS A 10 1.52 -8.04 -8.49
CA LYS A 10 2.44 -8.50 -9.54
C LYS A 10 2.58 -10.03 -9.67
N PHE A 11 2.10 -10.78 -8.68
CA PHE A 11 2.11 -12.25 -8.67
C PHE A 11 0.80 -12.85 -9.18
N GLY A 12 -0.12 -12.03 -9.70
CA GLY A 12 -1.44 -12.48 -10.17
C GLY A 12 -2.42 -12.81 -9.04
N GLN A 13 -2.11 -12.44 -7.80
CA GLN A 13 -2.97 -12.70 -6.65
C GLN A 13 -3.94 -11.54 -6.45
N MET A 14 -5.22 -11.85 -6.25
CA MET A 14 -6.22 -10.88 -5.82
C MET A 14 -6.01 -10.56 -4.34
N ILE A 15 -5.70 -9.31 -4.03
CA ILE A 15 -5.47 -8.85 -2.67
C ILE A 15 -6.62 -7.95 -2.25
N ASP A 16 -7.26 -8.29 -1.13
CA ASP A 16 -8.20 -7.39 -0.46
C ASP A 16 -7.41 -6.20 0.11
N VAL A 17 -7.74 -5.01 -0.39
CA VAL A 17 -7.15 -3.75 0.06
C VAL A 17 -8.17 -2.90 0.82
N SER A 18 -9.28 -3.48 1.28
CA SER A 18 -10.28 -2.77 2.09
C SER A 18 -9.74 -2.32 3.46
N SER A 19 -8.73 -3.03 3.99
CA SER A 19 -8.06 -2.70 5.25
C SER A 19 -6.55 -2.55 5.10
N VAL A 20 -5.92 -1.86 6.05
CA VAL A 20 -4.46 -1.81 6.17
C VAL A 20 -4.00 -3.00 6.99
N THR A 21 -3.10 -3.80 6.42
CA THR A 21 -2.51 -4.96 7.11
C THR A 21 -1.05 -4.68 7.40
N LEU A 22 -0.64 -4.83 8.66
CA LEU A 22 0.75 -4.73 9.06
C LEU A 22 1.45 -6.09 8.98
N ARG A 23 2.69 -6.07 8.53
CA ARG A 23 3.60 -7.21 8.58
C ARG A 23 5.00 -6.78 8.98
N THR A 24 5.81 -7.76 9.33
CA THR A 24 7.24 -7.57 9.58
C THR A 24 8.03 -7.72 8.28
N GLY A 25 8.76 -6.68 7.90
CA GLY A 25 9.83 -6.73 6.92
C GLY A 25 11.20 -6.75 7.60
N TYR A 26 12.28 -6.73 6.81
CA TYR A 26 13.65 -6.68 7.32
C TYR A 26 14.47 -5.63 6.57
N LEU A 27 15.25 -4.85 7.30
CA LEU A 27 16.21 -3.87 6.78
C LEU A 27 17.55 -4.04 7.50
N ALA A 28 18.62 -4.33 6.75
CA ALA A 28 19.94 -4.62 7.30
C ALA A 28 19.93 -5.65 8.45
N GLY A 29 19.11 -6.71 8.31
CA GLY A 29 18.97 -7.77 9.31
C GLY A 29 18.10 -7.43 10.53
N LYS A 30 17.57 -6.20 10.63
CA LYS A 30 16.67 -5.78 11.71
C LYS A 30 15.20 -5.83 11.27
N PRO A 31 14.28 -6.30 12.12
CA PRO A 31 12.85 -6.30 11.80
C PRO A 31 12.32 -4.86 11.73
N ILE A 32 11.44 -4.59 10.76
CA ILE A 32 10.79 -3.30 10.56
C ILE A 32 9.30 -3.51 10.26
N LYS A 33 8.42 -2.74 10.92
CA LYS A 33 6.98 -2.78 10.63
C LYS A 33 6.70 -2.18 9.25
N THR A 34 5.89 -2.83 8.43
CA THR A 34 5.48 -2.29 7.13
C THR A 34 4.03 -2.66 6.78
N PRO A 35 3.23 -1.72 6.24
CA PRO A 35 1.88 -1.96 5.74
C PRO A 35 1.85 -2.49 4.30
N CYS A 36 3.01 -2.78 3.70
CA CYS A 36 3.11 -3.10 2.27
C CYS A 36 2.57 -4.50 1.95
N VAL A 37 1.52 -4.59 1.13
CA VAL A 37 0.90 -5.85 0.67
C VAL A 37 1.32 -6.27 -0.75
N ASN A 38 2.49 -5.82 -1.21
CA ASN A 38 3.02 -6.07 -2.57
C ASN A 38 2.12 -5.58 -3.71
N VAL A 39 1.21 -4.65 -3.41
CA VAL A 39 0.49 -3.84 -4.40
C VAL A 39 1.22 -2.50 -4.46
N CYS A 40 1.88 -2.21 -5.58
CA CYS A 40 2.59 -0.95 -5.80
C CYS A 40 1.91 -0.16 -6.93
N ARG A 41 0.69 0.29 -6.67
CA ARG A 41 -0.08 1.12 -7.61
C ARG A 41 -0.67 2.30 -6.88
N MET A 42 -0.58 3.45 -7.53
CA MET A 42 -1.03 4.72 -6.97
C MET A 42 -2.40 5.04 -7.53
N ASP A 43 -3.28 5.51 -6.68
CA ASP A 43 -4.45 6.26 -7.09
C ASP A 43 -4.00 7.65 -7.60
N ASN A 44 -4.37 7.99 -8.82
CA ASN A 44 -4.01 9.27 -9.43
C ASN A 44 -4.74 10.45 -8.78
N ASN A 45 -5.90 10.21 -8.15
CA ASN A 45 -6.67 11.26 -7.51
C ASN A 45 -6.11 11.62 -6.12
N SER A 46 -5.96 10.63 -5.24
CA SER A 46 -5.43 10.87 -3.89
C SER A 46 -3.89 10.92 -3.81
N GLY A 47 -3.18 10.38 -4.81
CA GLY A 47 -1.73 10.24 -4.76
C GLY A 47 -1.24 9.14 -3.80
N LEU A 48 -2.13 8.25 -3.37
CA LEU A 48 -1.87 7.21 -2.38
C LEU A 48 -1.80 5.82 -3.01
N CYS A 49 -1.02 4.92 -2.40
CA CYS A 49 -0.94 3.54 -2.84
C CYS A 49 -2.25 2.78 -2.54
N LEU A 50 -2.84 2.13 -3.54
CA LEU A 50 -4.08 1.36 -3.41
C LEU A 50 -3.98 0.29 -2.33
N GLY A 51 -2.82 -0.35 -2.21
CA GLY A 51 -2.56 -1.41 -1.24
C GLY A 51 -2.35 -0.89 0.17
N CYS A 52 -1.32 -0.07 0.37
CA CYS A 52 -0.88 0.33 1.72
C CYS A 52 -1.27 1.74 2.14
N ALA A 53 -1.94 2.52 1.29
CA ALA A 53 -2.35 3.91 1.51
C ALA A 53 -1.22 4.90 1.85
N ARG A 54 0.04 4.51 1.66
CA ARG A 54 1.19 5.41 1.74
C ARG A 54 1.34 6.23 0.47
N ASP A 55 1.86 7.44 0.59
CA ASP A 55 2.27 8.26 -0.56
C ASP A 55 3.65 7.84 -1.10
N LYS A 56 4.09 8.46 -2.21
CA LYS A 56 5.38 8.14 -2.85
C LYS A 56 6.60 8.48 -1.98
N SER A 57 6.54 9.57 -1.22
CA SER A 57 7.64 10.00 -0.35
C SER A 57 7.80 9.02 0.81
N GLU A 58 6.70 8.66 1.47
CA GLU A 58 6.69 7.65 2.53
C GLU A 58 7.17 6.27 2.03
N ILE A 59 6.84 5.90 0.78
CA ILE A 59 7.35 4.67 0.16
C ILE A 59 8.87 4.75 -0.03
N GLY A 60 9.39 5.87 -0.55
CA GLY A 60 10.81 6.05 -0.84
C GLY A 60 11.69 6.18 0.41
N PHE A 61 11.18 6.82 1.46
CA PHE A 61 11.93 7.10 2.69
C PHE A 61 11.66 6.12 3.84
N TRP A 62 10.83 5.10 3.64
CA TRP A 62 10.41 4.18 4.72
C TRP A 62 11.57 3.57 5.52
N SER A 63 12.65 3.20 4.83
CA SER A 63 13.85 2.60 5.44
C SER A 63 14.66 3.60 6.25
N SER A 64 14.54 4.90 5.95
CA SER A 64 15.27 5.99 6.60
C SER A 64 14.48 6.61 7.76
N MET A 65 13.17 6.39 7.82
CA MET A 65 12.34 6.84 8.92
C MET A 65 12.73 6.16 10.25
N THR A 66 12.47 6.83 11.36
CA THR A 66 12.51 6.28 12.71
C THR A 66 11.32 5.36 12.95
N GLU A 67 11.36 4.58 14.03
CA GLU A 67 10.21 3.75 14.42
C GLU A 67 8.98 4.61 14.75
N LYS A 68 9.19 5.73 15.46
CA LYS A 68 8.11 6.65 15.80
C LYS A 68 7.44 7.23 14.55
N GLU A 69 8.21 7.74 13.59
CA GLU A 69 7.65 8.28 12.34
C GLU A 69 6.86 7.23 11.57
N ARG A 70 7.34 5.99 11.53
CA ARG A 70 6.60 4.88 10.90
C ARG A 70 5.29 4.57 11.64
N ASP A 71 5.31 4.55 12.96
CA ASP A 71 4.12 4.29 13.77
C ASP A 71 3.09 5.42 13.59
N ASP A 72 3.53 6.68 13.53
CA ASP A 72 2.67 7.84 13.25
C ASP A 72 2.02 7.73 11.86
N VAL A 73 2.80 7.37 10.83
CA VAL A 73 2.27 7.13 9.47
C VAL A 73 1.26 5.97 9.49
N ILE A 74 1.63 4.83 10.10
CA ILE A 74 0.79 3.62 10.17
C ILE A 74 -0.57 3.91 10.81
N ALA A 75 -0.60 4.70 11.88
CA ALA A 75 -1.83 5.06 12.58
C ALA A 75 -2.81 5.84 11.68
N ASP A 76 -2.30 6.60 10.71
CA ASP A 76 -3.12 7.41 9.82
C ASP A 76 -3.61 6.66 8.56
N LEU A 77 -2.93 5.59 8.13
CA LEU A 77 -3.26 4.87 6.89
C LEU A 77 -4.72 4.39 6.79
N PRO A 78 -5.38 3.87 7.86
CA PRO A 78 -6.79 3.50 7.78
C PRO A 78 -7.70 4.68 7.44
N ASN A 79 -7.39 5.89 7.94
CA ASN A 79 -8.15 7.09 7.62
C ASN A 79 -7.96 7.51 6.17
N ARG A 80 -6.79 7.26 5.58
CA ARG A 80 -6.48 7.63 4.20
C ARG A 80 -7.18 6.74 3.17
N LYS A 81 -7.48 5.48 3.52
CA LYS A 81 -8.21 4.53 2.65
C LYS A 81 -9.53 5.08 2.13
N LYS A 82 -10.22 5.95 2.88
CA LYS A 82 -11.49 6.57 2.46
C LYS A 82 -11.38 7.48 1.23
N TYR A 83 -10.16 7.95 0.91
CA TYR A 83 -9.91 8.81 -0.24
C TYR A 83 -9.49 8.03 -1.49
N ILE A 84 -9.22 6.73 -1.35
CA ILE A 84 -8.75 5.89 -2.44
C ILE A 84 -9.96 5.39 -3.24
N VAL A 85 -9.94 5.65 -4.54
CA VAL A 85 -10.95 5.13 -5.47
C VAL A 85 -10.31 4.07 -6.35
N ILE A 86 -10.86 2.85 -6.31
CA ILE A 86 -10.40 1.76 -7.16
C ILE A 86 -11.23 1.77 -8.45
N THR A 87 -10.55 1.95 -9.57
CA THR A 87 -11.10 2.04 -10.93
C THR A 87 -10.53 0.91 -11.78
N GLU A 88 -11.18 0.51 -12.87
CA GLU A 88 -10.71 -0.60 -13.71
C GLU A 88 -9.28 -0.39 -14.24
N GLU A 89 -8.93 0.86 -14.58
CA GLU A 89 -7.60 1.26 -15.01
C GLU A 89 -6.51 1.07 -13.95
N ASN A 90 -6.89 1.14 -12.67
CA ASN A 90 -6.00 1.03 -11.52
C ASN A 90 -6.20 -0.29 -10.74
N LYS A 91 -6.99 -1.24 -11.27
CA LYS A 91 -7.18 -2.61 -10.72
C LYS A 91 -6.20 -3.66 -11.25
N PHE A 92 -5.64 -3.46 -12.44
CA PHE A 92 -4.61 -4.32 -13.02
C PHE A 92 -3.19 -3.71 -13.04
N ASP A 93 -2.20 -4.51 -12.64
CA ASP A 93 -0.80 -4.12 -12.68
C ASP A 93 -0.26 -4.25 -14.12
N LYS A 94 -0.22 -3.11 -14.83
CA LYS A 94 0.31 -3.03 -16.21
C LYS A 94 1.82 -3.29 -16.30
N SER A 95 2.53 -3.41 -15.17
CA SER A 95 3.95 -3.73 -15.14
C SER A 95 4.26 -5.22 -15.34
N VAL A 96 3.22 -6.08 -15.40
CA VAL A 96 3.33 -7.45 -15.93
C VAL A 96 3.42 -7.40 -17.46
N LYS A 97 4.47 -6.74 -17.99
CA LYS A 97 4.96 -7.04 -19.32
C LYS A 97 6.01 -8.14 -19.16
N LYS A 98 5.66 -9.32 -19.67
CA LYS A 98 6.52 -10.49 -19.80
C LYS A 98 7.85 -10.14 -20.46
#